data_AF-A0A8S0YHD7-F1
#
_entry.id   AF-A0A8S0YHD7-F1
#
_cell.length_a   1.000
_cell.length_b   1.000
_cell.length_c   1.000
_cell.angle_alpha   90.00
_cell.angle_beta   90.00
_cell.angle_gamma   90.00
#
_symmetry.space_group_name_H-M   'P 1'
#
loop_
_entity.id
_entity.type
_entity.pdbx_description
1 polymer ?
#
loop_
_entity_poly.entity_id
_entity_poly.type
_entity_poly.pdbx_seq_one_letter_code
_entity_poly.pdbx_strand_id
1 'polypeptide(L)'
;MAAYCRVSTDQLEQLSSYEAQVNYYTAFINGHPDYELAGIYADEGITGTNTKKREQFNKMIEDCRAGKIDMIITKSISRFARNTLDTLNYVRQLKDLGIGVIFEKENINTLDSKGEVLLTILSSLAQDESRNISENSTWGIRRRFEQGKLHINDKKFLGYDKDKDGNLIINEKQAETVRRIYREFLDGKGINSIARDLEKDKVPKWNGTFKWYESTIRKMLGNEKYKGDALLQKTYTVNFLTKKRAENKGQVPKYYVEENHPAIIDKEMWEAVQLEIERRRAFAEKYNLKKSNYATTDNPFAAKIICGKCGSYFGRKTWRSTKETPRVKVWICSSRYRIKGKKGCDNKHIYEKVLYQAFINTFNTMIENRDYFMQKWKEHLKSGNALVRYKAGQFIKIIEYAEPIKKFDMNLFCKITEKMTVFEGKEIIVSLLDGTEVEVVIE
;
A
#
# COMPACT_ATOMS: atom_id res chain seq x y z
N MET A 1 54.33 -3.58 13.40
CA MET A 1 53.30 -3.78 14.46
C MET A 1 52.80 -2.45 15.03
N ALA A 2 51.49 -2.30 15.24
CA ALA A 2 50.89 -1.16 15.93
C ALA A 2 50.09 -1.61 17.17
N ALA A 3 49.93 -0.74 18.17
CA ALA A 3 49.10 -1.02 19.35
C ALA A 3 47.81 -0.20 19.34
N TYR A 4 46.69 -0.83 19.70
CA TYR A 4 45.41 -0.15 19.92
C TYR A 4 44.99 -0.17 21.39
N CYS A 5 44.80 1.03 21.94
CA CYS A 5 44.48 1.26 23.34
C CYS A 5 43.09 1.90 23.49
N ARG A 6 42.39 1.57 24.59
CA ARG A 6 41.12 2.23 24.95
C ARG A 6 41.10 2.54 26.43
N VAL A 7 41.30 3.82 26.76
CA VAL A 7 41.46 4.34 28.14
C VAL A 7 40.12 4.54 28.85
N SER A 8 40.07 4.44 30.18
CA SER A 8 38.87 4.76 30.99
C SER A 8 38.61 6.26 31.06
N THR A 9 37.42 6.68 31.53
CA THR A 9 36.94 8.07 31.47
C THR A 9 37.27 8.93 32.69
N ASP A 10 37.89 8.40 33.75
CA ASP A 10 38.18 9.19 34.95
C ASP A 10 39.38 10.13 34.70
N GLN A 11 39.12 11.44 34.69
CA GLN A 11 40.03 12.47 34.13
C GLN A 11 41.43 12.54 34.75
N LEU A 12 41.59 12.17 36.03
CA LEU A 12 42.90 12.11 36.70
C LEU A 12 43.64 10.79 36.42
N GLU A 13 42.92 9.70 36.20
CA GLU A 13 43.48 8.41 35.80
C GLU A 13 43.75 8.33 34.28
N GLN A 14 43.18 9.24 33.47
CA GLN A 14 43.34 9.24 32.02
C GLN A 14 44.78 9.45 31.56
N LEU A 15 45.47 10.45 32.11
CA LEU A 15 46.85 10.78 31.75
C LEU A 15 47.80 9.64 32.16
N SER A 16 47.66 9.16 33.40
CA SER A 16 48.50 8.06 33.90
C SER A 16 48.20 6.73 33.20
N SER A 17 46.94 6.43 32.88
CA SER A 17 46.53 5.20 32.19
C SER A 17 46.92 5.19 30.71
N TYR A 18 46.87 6.35 30.03
CA TYR A 18 47.33 6.47 28.65
C TYR A 18 48.85 6.36 28.55
N GLU A 19 49.59 7.15 29.35
CA GLU A 19 51.06 7.09 29.38
C GLU A 19 51.57 5.71 29.78
N ALA A 20 50.93 5.05 30.75
CA ALA A 20 51.27 3.69 31.13
C ALA A 20 51.04 2.69 29.99
N GLN A 21 49.93 2.80 29.25
CA GLN A 21 49.65 1.94 28.09
C GLN A 21 50.63 2.19 26.94
N VAL A 22 50.95 3.47 26.67
CA VAL A 22 51.94 3.84 25.65
C VAL A 22 53.31 3.28 26.02
N ASN A 23 53.75 3.47 27.26
CA ASN A 23 55.04 2.98 27.75
C ASN A 23 55.11 1.45 27.70
N TYR A 24 54.05 0.77 28.15
CA TYR A 24 53.95 -0.69 28.10
C TYR A 24 54.08 -1.23 26.69
N TYR A 25 53.27 -0.75 25.73
CA TYR A 25 53.32 -1.27 24.35
C TYR A 25 54.58 -0.83 23.60
N THR A 26 55.12 0.37 23.87
CA THR A 26 56.41 0.79 23.30
C THR A 26 57.53 -0.13 23.77
N ALA A 27 57.61 -0.41 25.07
CA ALA A 27 58.62 -1.32 25.62
C ALA A 27 58.43 -2.76 25.14
N PHE A 28 57.17 -3.22 25.08
CA PHE A 28 56.84 -4.55 24.59
C PHE A 28 57.28 -4.72 23.13
N ILE A 29 56.94 -3.78 22.25
CA ILE A 29 57.25 -3.88 20.81
C ILE A 29 58.76 -3.77 20.58
N ASN A 30 59.42 -2.77 21.18
CA ASN A 30 60.87 -2.59 21.01
C ASN A 30 61.70 -3.70 21.67
N GLY A 31 61.14 -4.41 22.64
CA GLY A 31 61.78 -5.54 23.31
C GLY A 31 61.78 -6.85 22.51
N HIS A 32 61.10 -6.91 21.36
CA HIS A 32 61.05 -8.09 20.51
C HIS A 32 61.77 -7.82 19.19
N PRO A 33 62.76 -8.64 18.79
CA PRO A 33 63.55 -8.41 17.57
C PRO A 33 62.73 -8.51 16.28
N ASP A 34 61.58 -9.18 16.34
CA ASP A 34 60.71 -9.42 15.18
C ASP A 34 59.68 -8.30 14.95
N TYR A 35 59.62 -7.27 15.81
CA TYR A 35 58.62 -6.21 15.73
C TYR A 35 59.23 -4.82 15.54
N GLU A 36 58.64 -4.05 14.64
CA GLU A 36 58.88 -2.61 14.49
C GLU A 36 57.62 -1.83 14.88
N LEU A 37 57.78 -0.78 15.67
CA LEU A 37 56.69 0.07 16.15
C LEU A 37 56.18 0.99 15.03
N ALA A 38 55.05 0.63 14.43
CA ALA A 38 54.37 1.42 13.40
C ALA A 38 53.48 2.53 13.97
N GLY A 39 53.07 2.43 15.23
CA GLY A 39 52.29 3.46 15.92
C GLY A 39 51.47 2.95 17.10
N ILE A 40 51.05 3.88 17.95
CA ILE A 40 50.12 3.62 19.06
C ILE A 40 48.89 4.49 18.87
N TYR A 41 47.73 3.84 18.77
CA TYR A 41 46.44 4.46 18.50
C TYR A 41 45.56 4.31 19.73
N ALA A 42 44.99 5.40 20.25
CA ALA A 42 44.17 5.34 21.46
C ALA A 42 42.89 6.17 21.39
N ASP A 43 41.78 5.59 21.82
CA ASP A 43 40.50 6.31 21.98
C ASP A 43 40.03 6.32 23.45
N GLU A 44 39.28 7.35 23.83
CA GLU A 44 38.60 7.44 25.13
C GLU A 44 37.44 6.44 25.24
N GLY A 45 37.36 5.73 26.37
CA GLY A 45 36.36 4.70 26.65
C GLY A 45 35.13 5.23 27.36
N ILE A 46 34.26 5.97 26.67
CA ILE A 46 33.00 6.47 27.28
C ILE A 46 31.96 5.34 27.41
N THR A 47 31.41 5.18 28.61
CA THR A 47 30.20 4.42 28.91
C THR A 47 28.97 5.18 28.41
N GLY A 48 28.12 4.52 27.62
CA GLY A 48 26.78 5.04 27.32
C GLY A 48 26.71 6.05 26.18
N THR A 49 25.90 5.71 25.18
CA THR A 49 25.15 6.65 24.32
C THR A 49 25.86 7.94 23.87
N ASN A 50 26.72 7.78 22.87
CA ASN A 50 26.88 8.73 21.74
C ASN A 50 27.46 10.12 22.03
N THR A 51 28.79 10.28 22.04
CA THR A 51 29.52 11.38 21.34
C THR A 51 31.05 11.22 21.41
N LYS A 52 31.63 10.41 20.51
CA LYS A 52 33.00 10.54 19.96
C LYS A 52 33.19 9.43 18.91
N LYS A 53 33.50 9.82 17.67
CA LYS A 53 33.90 8.89 16.61
C LYS A 53 35.24 8.28 17.05
N ARG A 54 35.45 6.97 16.86
CA ARG A 54 36.71 6.30 17.21
C ARG A 54 37.78 6.70 16.19
N GLU A 55 38.22 7.95 16.28
CA GLU A 55 39.09 8.57 15.28
C GLU A 55 40.42 7.84 15.18
N GLN A 56 41.02 7.44 16.32
CA GLN A 56 42.30 6.73 16.30
C GLN A 56 42.13 5.29 15.84
N PHE A 57 41.06 4.59 16.23
CA PHE A 57 40.75 3.28 15.66
C PHE A 57 40.57 3.34 14.15
N ASN A 58 39.78 4.29 13.63
CA ASN A 58 39.55 4.41 12.19
C ASN A 58 40.84 4.75 11.43
N LYS A 59 41.66 5.67 11.99
CA LYS A 59 42.97 6.00 11.44
C LYS A 59 43.89 4.79 11.39
N MET A 60 43.93 3.98 12.45
CA MET A 60 44.68 2.71 12.46
C MET A 60 44.22 1.78 11.34
N ILE A 61 42.90 1.62 11.15
CA ILE A 61 42.35 0.77 10.08
C ILE A 61 42.72 1.34 8.69
N GLU A 62 42.78 2.65 8.51
CA GLU A 62 43.26 3.27 7.27
C GLU A 62 44.76 3.04 7.05
N ASP A 63 45.58 3.16 8.08
CA ASP A 63 47.02 2.88 7.99
C ASP A 63 47.29 1.38 7.71
N CYS A 64 46.45 0.48 8.23
CA CYS A 64 46.41 -0.95 7.84
C CYS A 64 46.12 -1.12 6.34
N ARG A 65 45.07 -0.45 5.82
CA ARG A 65 44.72 -0.50 4.39
C ARG A 65 45.79 0.12 3.48
N ALA A 66 46.57 1.06 4.00
CA ALA A 66 47.70 1.66 3.31
C ALA A 66 48.98 0.81 3.36
N GLY A 67 48.94 -0.37 3.99
CA GLY A 67 50.08 -1.28 4.10
C GLY A 67 51.16 -0.83 5.09
N LYS A 68 50.86 0.12 5.98
CA LYS A 68 51.80 0.61 7.00
C LYS A 68 51.84 -0.26 8.25
N ILE A 69 50.82 -1.09 8.43
CA ILE A 69 50.64 -1.95 9.61
C ILE A 69 50.30 -3.35 9.11
N ASP A 70 51.05 -4.34 9.57
CA ASP A 70 50.92 -5.76 9.27
C ASP A 70 50.46 -6.59 10.49
N MET A 71 50.52 -6.01 11.68
CA MET A 71 50.11 -6.64 12.94
C MET A 71 49.59 -5.59 13.92
N ILE A 72 48.46 -5.87 14.55
CA ILE A 72 47.85 -5.04 15.60
C ILE A 72 47.92 -5.81 16.92
N ILE A 73 48.31 -5.15 18.01
CA ILE A 73 48.18 -5.68 19.37
C ILE A 73 47.17 -4.88 20.17
N THR A 74 46.30 -5.56 20.92
CA THR A 74 45.35 -4.92 21.82
C THR A 74 45.04 -5.80 23.03
N LYS A 75 44.61 -5.18 24.13
CA LYS A 75 44.49 -5.87 25.42
C LYS A 75 43.47 -7.01 25.41
N SER A 76 42.35 -6.83 24.71
CA SER A 76 41.28 -7.84 24.63
C SER A 76 40.29 -7.55 23.51
N ILE A 77 39.47 -8.54 23.17
CA ILE A 77 38.42 -8.43 22.15
C ILE A 77 37.47 -7.24 22.42
N SER A 78 37.06 -7.05 23.67
CA SER A 78 36.13 -5.99 24.08
C SER A 78 36.72 -4.57 23.95
N ARG A 79 38.05 -4.46 23.88
CA ARG A 79 38.75 -3.19 23.62
C ARG A 79 38.81 -2.89 22.13
N PHE A 80 38.82 -3.92 21.28
CA PHE A 80 38.98 -3.78 19.84
C PHE A 80 37.74 -3.27 19.11
N ALA A 81 36.54 -3.76 19.42
CA ALA A 81 35.30 -3.25 18.80
C ALA A 81 34.13 -3.12 19.78
N ARG A 82 33.06 -2.43 19.33
CA ARG A 82 31.90 -2.09 20.18
C ARG A 82 30.94 -3.26 20.39
N ASN A 83 30.81 -4.12 19.40
CA ASN A 83 29.97 -5.31 19.44
C ASN A 83 30.66 -6.47 18.70
N THR A 84 30.09 -7.65 18.86
CA THR A 84 30.60 -8.91 18.31
C THR A 84 30.67 -8.87 16.77
N LEU A 85 29.66 -8.28 16.12
CA LEU A 85 29.58 -8.18 14.67
C LEU A 85 30.66 -7.25 14.09
N ASP A 86 30.90 -6.11 14.72
CA ASP A 86 31.95 -5.16 14.34
C ASP A 86 33.33 -5.82 14.49
N THR A 87 33.57 -6.52 15.62
CA THR A 87 34.81 -7.27 15.85
C THR A 87 35.03 -8.28 14.73
N LEU A 88 34.01 -9.09 14.42
CA LEU A 88 34.06 -10.10 13.37
C LEU A 88 34.39 -9.48 12.00
N ASN A 89 33.73 -8.37 11.65
CA ASN A 89 33.93 -7.69 10.37
C ASN A 89 35.33 -7.11 10.23
N TYR A 90 35.84 -6.41 11.25
CA TYR A 90 37.19 -5.84 11.21
C TYR A 90 38.27 -6.92 11.21
N VAL A 91 38.14 -7.97 12.03
CA VAL A 91 39.12 -9.06 12.03
C VAL A 91 39.16 -9.78 10.69
N ARG A 92 38.01 -10.07 10.06
CA ARG A 92 37.97 -10.65 8.71
C ARG A 92 38.62 -9.73 7.68
N GLN A 93 38.23 -8.46 7.68
CA GLN A 93 38.80 -7.47 6.77
C GLN A 93 40.33 -7.37 6.90
N LEU A 94 40.86 -7.32 8.12
CA LEU A 94 42.29 -7.26 8.36
C LEU A 94 42.98 -8.56 7.95
N LYS A 95 42.39 -9.71 8.26
CA LYS A 95 42.91 -11.01 7.84
C LYS A 95 42.97 -11.17 6.32
N ASP A 96 41.97 -10.67 5.59
CA ASP A 96 41.96 -10.66 4.12
C ASP A 96 43.09 -9.80 3.53
N LEU A 97 43.57 -8.80 4.29
CA LEU A 97 44.74 -7.97 3.97
C LEU A 97 46.06 -8.58 4.45
N GLY A 98 46.04 -9.78 5.06
CA GLY A 98 47.21 -10.42 5.66
C GLY A 98 47.61 -9.84 7.02
N ILE A 99 46.75 -9.04 7.65
CA ILE A 99 47.04 -8.31 8.89
C ILE A 99 46.49 -9.07 10.09
N GLY A 100 47.36 -9.40 11.05
CA GLY A 100 46.98 -10.08 12.28
C GLY A 100 46.52 -9.14 13.38
N VAL A 101 45.65 -9.63 14.26
CA VAL A 101 45.27 -8.96 15.51
C VAL A 101 45.60 -9.90 16.68
N ILE A 102 46.42 -9.43 17.59
CA ILE A 102 46.79 -10.11 18.83
C ILE A 102 45.91 -9.58 19.95
N PHE A 103 45.14 -10.48 20.56
CA PHE A 103 44.37 -10.23 21.77
C PHE A 103 45.11 -10.79 22.97
N GLU A 104 45.75 -9.92 23.76
CA GLU A 104 46.63 -10.34 24.85
C GLU A 104 45.90 -11.17 25.92
N LYS A 105 44.73 -10.71 26.39
CA LYS A 105 43.98 -11.36 27.47
C LYS A 105 43.48 -12.74 27.05
N GLU A 106 42.99 -12.86 25.82
CA GLU A 106 42.48 -14.12 25.29
C GLU A 106 43.61 -15.05 24.77
N ASN A 107 44.83 -14.53 24.64
CA ASN A 107 46.00 -15.22 24.09
C ASN A 107 45.72 -15.83 22.69
N ILE A 108 45.22 -14.97 21.79
CA ILE A 108 44.82 -15.32 20.43
C ILE A 108 45.53 -14.39 19.43
N ASN A 109 46.11 -14.97 18.38
CA ASN A 109 46.50 -14.27 17.17
C ASN A 109 45.54 -14.64 16.04
N THR A 110 44.88 -13.67 15.41
CA THR A 110 43.84 -13.98 14.40
C THR A 110 44.35 -14.64 13.11
N LEU A 111 45.67 -14.67 12.89
CA LEU A 111 46.29 -15.40 11.79
C LEU A 111 46.53 -16.89 12.11
N ASP A 112 46.47 -17.28 13.38
CA ASP A 112 46.67 -18.68 13.80
C ASP A 112 45.36 -19.50 13.78
N SER A 113 45.46 -20.79 14.12
CA SER A 113 44.32 -21.71 14.20
C SER A 113 43.31 -21.36 15.31
N LYS A 114 43.74 -20.70 16.39
CA LYS A 114 42.83 -20.16 17.43
C LYS A 114 42.01 -18.98 16.89
N GLY A 115 42.57 -18.22 15.94
CA GLY A 115 41.87 -17.17 15.20
C GLY A 115 40.60 -17.66 14.49
N GLU A 116 40.64 -18.83 13.86
CA GLU A 116 39.47 -19.43 13.19
C GLU A 116 38.38 -19.86 14.20
N VAL A 117 38.78 -20.42 15.33
CA VAL A 117 37.86 -20.76 16.43
C VAL A 117 37.20 -19.49 16.96
N LEU A 118 37.98 -18.42 17.18
CA LEU A 118 37.46 -17.12 17.59
C LEU A 118 36.44 -16.57 16.59
N LEU A 119 36.75 -16.58 15.29
CA LEU A 119 35.83 -16.12 14.24
C LEU A 119 34.53 -16.92 14.21
N THR A 120 34.60 -18.22 14.46
CA THR A 120 33.41 -19.10 14.52
C THR A 120 32.54 -18.76 15.73
N ILE A 121 33.13 -18.60 16.92
CA ILE A 121 32.42 -18.21 18.14
C ILE A 121 31.78 -16.83 17.98
N LEU A 122 32.54 -15.85 17.48
CA LEU A 122 32.03 -14.50 17.21
C LEU A 122 30.89 -14.52 16.18
N SER A 123 30.97 -15.38 15.17
CA SER A 123 29.88 -15.56 14.19
C SER A 123 28.61 -16.09 14.85
N SER A 124 28.73 -17.10 15.73
CA SER A 124 27.60 -17.65 16.48
C SER A 124 26.97 -16.61 17.42
N LEU A 125 27.79 -15.86 18.16
CA LEU A 125 27.32 -14.79 19.05
C LEU A 125 26.63 -13.66 18.28
N ALA A 126 27.19 -13.23 17.15
CA ALA A 126 26.59 -12.19 16.31
C ALA A 126 25.24 -12.62 15.72
N GLN A 127 25.09 -13.91 15.39
CA GLN A 127 23.83 -14.47 14.93
C GLN A 127 22.77 -14.51 16.05
N ASP A 128 23.17 -14.87 17.27
CA ASP A 128 22.28 -14.87 18.43
C ASP A 128 21.84 -13.45 18.82
N GLU A 129 22.77 -12.50 18.85
CA GLU A 129 22.47 -11.07 19.09
C GLU A 129 21.49 -10.52 18.04
N SER A 130 21.70 -10.87 16.77
CA SER A 130 20.81 -10.49 15.67
C SER A 130 19.41 -11.09 15.83
N ARG A 131 19.30 -12.32 16.33
CA ARG A 131 18.02 -12.97 16.68
C ARG A 131 17.34 -12.23 17.83
N ASN A 132 18.04 -12.04 18.94
CA ASN A 132 17.55 -11.37 20.15
C ASN A 132 17.03 -9.95 19.85
N ILE A 133 17.77 -9.15 19.07
CA ILE A 133 17.33 -7.81 18.64
C ILE A 133 16.02 -7.89 17.85
N SER A 134 15.94 -8.86 16.93
CA SER A 134 14.75 -9.06 16.10
C SER A 134 13.54 -9.50 16.91
N GLU A 135 13.74 -10.38 17.89
CA GLU A 135 12.69 -10.88 18.79
C GLU A 135 12.20 -9.76 19.71
N ASN A 136 13.10 -9.02 20.36
CA ASN A 136 12.77 -7.87 21.20
C ASN A 136 12.02 -6.78 20.42
N SER A 137 12.49 -6.45 19.21
CA SER A 137 11.80 -5.49 18.34
C SER A 137 10.40 -5.98 17.95
N THR A 138 10.28 -7.28 17.63
CA THR A 138 8.99 -7.89 17.26
C THR A 138 8.04 -7.91 18.44
N TRP A 139 8.53 -8.23 19.63
CA TRP A 139 7.77 -8.23 20.88
C TRP A 139 7.26 -6.83 21.21
N GLY A 140 8.11 -5.80 21.12
CA GLY A 140 7.71 -4.41 21.31
C GLY A 140 6.66 -3.94 20.31
N ILE A 141 6.74 -4.38 19.05
CA ILE A 141 5.70 -4.13 18.03
C ILE A 141 4.39 -4.84 18.39
N ARG A 142 4.44 -6.12 18.79
CA ARG A 142 3.26 -6.90 19.17
C ARG A 142 2.54 -6.29 20.37
N ARG A 143 3.29 -5.90 21.41
CA ARG A 143 2.74 -5.24 22.60
C ARG A 143 2.03 -3.92 22.26
N ARG A 144 2.53 -3.16 21.28
CA ARG A 144 1.83 -1.98 20.77
C ARG A 144 0.51 -2.35 20.07
N PHE A 145 0.50 -3.43 19.28
CA PHE A 145 -0.73 -3.89 18.64
C PHE A 145 -1.76 -4.41 19.65
N GLU A 146 -1.33 -5.10 20.71
CA GLU A 146 -2.18 -5.51 21.83
C GLU A 146 -2.82 -4.31 22.54
N GLN A 147 -2.08 -3.20 22.66
CA GLN A 147 -2.59 -1.93 23.18
C GLN A 147 -3.45 -1.14 22.18
N GLY A 148 -3.71 -1.68 20.98
CA GLY A 148 -4.45 -0.99 19.93
C GLY A 148 -3.72 0.20 19.30
N LYS A 149 -2.42 0.37 19.55
CA LYS A 149 -1.65 1.51 19.03
C LYS A 149 -1.30 1.29 17.57
N LEU A 150 -1.89 2.10 16.70
CA LEU A 150 -1.62 2.09 15.27
C LEU A 150 -0.21 2.61 14.99
N HIS A 151 0.52 1.89 14.14
CA HIS A 151 1.79 2.35 13.59
C HIS A 151 1.71 2.37 12.07
N ILE A 152 1.65 3.56 11.49
CA ILE A 152 1.56 3.79 10.05
C ILE A 152 2.50 4.92 9.64
N ASN A 153 2.93 4.92 8.37
CA ASN A 153 3.61 6.07 7.78
C ASN A 153 2.56 6.99 7.14
N ASP A 154 2.26 8.08 7.82
CA ASP A 154 1.34 9.16 7.42
C ASP A 154 1.73 9.78 6.08
N LYS A 155 3.02 9.97 5.81
CA LYS A 155 3.51 10.48 4.51
C LYS A 155 3.12 9.58 3.33
N LYS A 156 2.78 8.30 3.56
CA LYS A 156 2.34 7.36 2.53
C LYS A 156 0.84 7.04 2.61
N PHE A 157 0.09 7.75 3.45
CA PHE A 157 -1.33 7.52 3.68
C PHE A 157 -2.13 8.81 3.46
N LEU A 158 -2.71 8.93 2.27
CA LEU A 158 -3.46 10.13 1.87
C LEU A 158 -4.68 10.35 2.78
N GLY A 159 -4.85 11.58 3.26
CA GLY A 159 -5.99 12.02 4.06
C GLY A 159 -5.64 12.36 5.51
N TYR A 160 -4.46 11.94 5.98
CA TYR A 160 -4.05 12.08 7.37
C TYR A 160 -2.63 12.60 7.51
N ASP A 161 -2.42 13.41 8.54
CA ASP A 161 -1.10 13.75 9.09
C ASP A 161 -0.96 13.11 10.48
N LYS A 162 0.16 13.39 11.15
CA LYS A 162 0.33 13.07 12.58
C LYS A 162 0.48 14.32 13.42
N ASP A 163 -0.07 14.27 14.63
CA ASP A 163 0.25 15.22 15.68
C ASP A 163 1.63 14.95 16.30
N LYS A 164 1.98 15.75 17.32
CA LYS A 164 3.26 15.64 18.03
C LYS A 164 3.42 14.31 18.78
N ASP A 165 2.31 13.69 19.16
CA ASP A 165 2.24 12.43 19.90
C ASP A 165 2.20 11.20 18.98
N GLY A 166 2.08 11.44 17.66
CA GLY A 166 2.07 10.43 16.62
C GLY A 166 0.69 9.86 16.29
N ASN A 167 -0.39 10.46 16.80
CA ASN A 167 -1.77 10.08 16.47
C ASN A 167 -2.17 10.65 15.11
N LEU A 168 -3.05 9.95 14.41
CA LEU A 168 -3.55 10.40 13.13
C LEU A 168 -4.55 11.54 13.30
N ILE A 169 -4.30 12.64 12.58
CA ILE A 169 -5.21 13.79 12.48
C ILE A 169 -5.62 13.98 11.02
N ILE A 170 -6.85 14.44 10.79
CA ILE A 170 -7.37 14.60 9.42
C ILE A 170 -6.67 15.78 8.75
N ASN A 171 -6.09 15.54 7.58
CA ASN A 171 -5.66 16.60 6.68
C ASN A 171 -6.84 16.95 5.77
N GLU A 172 -7.59 18.00 6.09
CA GLU A 172 -8.85 18.31 5.38
C GLU A 172 -8.70 18.48 3.87
N LYS A 173 -7.58 19.05 3.41
CA LYS A 173 -7.30 19.21 1.97
C LYS A 173 -7.16 17.85 1.27
N GLN A 174 -6.47 16.90 1.89
CA GLN A 174 -6.34 15.55 1.34
C GLN A 174 -7.62 14.72 1.57
N ALA A 175 -8.30 14.92 2.69
CA ALA A 175 -9.53 14.24 3.05
C ALA A 175 -10.65 14.53 2.04
N GLU A 176 -10.73 15.74 1.49
CA GLU A 176 -11.68 16.06 0.42
C GLU A 176 -11.48 15.16 -0.82
N THR A 177 -10.24 14.80 -1.14
CA THR A 177 -9.96 13.84 -2.22
C THR A 177 -10.50 12.45 -1.89
N VAL A 178 -10.37 12.02 -0.64
CA VAL A 178 -10.90 10.72 -0.18
C VAL A 178 -12.44 10.75 -0.24
N ARG A 179 -13.09 11.79 0.30
CA ARG A 179 -14.56 11.97 0.25
C ARG A 179 -15.07 11.99 -1.19
N ARG A 180 -14.37 12.69 -2.09
CA ARG A 180 -14.65 12.70 -3.53
C ARG A 180 -14.62 11.29 -4.12
N ILE A 181 -13.59 10.49 -3.84
CA ILE A 181 -13.47 9.12 -4.35
C ILE A 181 -14.65 8.25 -3.92
N TYR A 182 -15.01 8.29 -2.63
CA TYR A 182 -16.12 7.51 -2.08
C TYR A 182 -17.45 7.95 -2.70
N ARG A 183 -17.70 9.27 -2.78
CA ARG A 183 -18.91 9.84 -3.42
C ARG A 183 -19.01 9.46 -4.88
N GLU A 184 -17.95 9.68 -5.67
CA GLU A 184 -17.98 9.37 -7.11
C GLU A 184 -18.18 7.87 -7.39
N PHE A 185 -17.63 7.00 -6.53
CA PHE A 185 -17.85 5.56 -6.64
C PHE A 185 -19.32 5.20 -6.40
N LEU A 186 -19.94 5.74 -5.34
CA LEU A 186 -21.35 5.53 -5.05
C LEU A 186 -22.28 6.23 -6.07
N ASP A 187 -21.83 7.30 -6.72
CA ASP A 187 -22.50 7.94 -7.86
C ASP A 187 -22.49 7.06 -9.14
N GLY A 188 -21.89 5.87 -9.08
CA GLY A 188 -21.92 4.90 -10.17
C GLY A 188 -20.69 4.93 -11.07
N LYS A 189 -19.71 5.83 -10.83
CA LYS A 189 -18.48 5.85 -11.62
C LYS A 189 -17.64 4.60 -11.37
N GLY A 190 -16.96 4.14 -12.42
CA GLY A 190 -15.95 3.11 -12.31
C GLY A 190 -14.64 3.64 -11.72
N ILE A 191 -13.92 2.78 -11.02
CA ILE A 191 -12.60 3.09 -10.43
C ILE A 191 -11.56 3.57 -11.45
N ASN A 192 -11.67 3.16 -12.72
CA ASN A 192 -10.84 3.68 -13.80
C ASN A 192 -11.21 5.13 -14.17
N SER A 193 -12.51 5.44 -14.25
CA SER A 193 -12.98 6.80 -14.53
C SER A 193 -12.57 7.75 -13.41
N ILE A 194 -12.74 7.35 -12.14
CA ILE A 194 -12.34 8.14 -10.98
C ILE A 194 -10.83 8.45 -11.04
N ALA A 195 -9.99 7.43 -11.33
CA ALA A 195 -8.56 7.66 -11.48
C ALA A 195 -8.23 8.64 -12.62
N ARG A 196 -8.90 8.53 -13.77
CA ARG A 196 -8.70 9.43 -14.92
C ARG A 196 -9.16 10.86 -14.61
N ASP A 197 -10.26 11.01 -13.91
CA ASP A 197 -10.82 12.31 -13.53
C ASP A 197 -9.88 13.02 -12.54
N LEU A 198 -9.39 12.30 -11.52
CA LEU A 198 -8.39 12.85 -10.59
C LEU A 198 -7.08 13.25 -11.28
N GLU A 199 -6.61 12.46 -12.26
CA GLU A 199 -5.43 12.79 -13.05
C GLU A 199 -5.66 14.03 -13.94
N LYS A 200 -6.82 14.10 -14.60
CA LYS A 200 -7.23 15.25 -15.43
C LYS A 200 -7.30 16.54 -14.60
N ASP A 201 -7.84 16.45 -13.40
CA ASP A 201 -8.00 17.57 -12.48
C ASP A 201 -6.71 17.91 -11.71
N LYS A 202 -5.59 17.22 -12.03
CA LYS A 202 -4.28 17.39 -11.38
C LYS A 202 -4.34 17.28 -9.85
N VAL A 203 -5.14 16.34 -9.35
CA VAL A 203 -5.20 16.05 -7.91
C VAL A 203 -3.94 15.27 -7.49
N PRO A 204 -3.12 15.78 -6.57
CA PRO A 204 -1.90 15.10 -6.16
C PRO A 204 -2.19 13.87 -5.29
N LYS A 205 -1.38 12.82 -5.44
CA LYS A 205 -1.31 11.70 -4.49
C LYS A 205 -0.47 12.06 -3.27
N TRP A 206 -0.34 11.10 -2.34
CA TRP A 206 0.54 11.19 -1.17
C TRP A 206 2.01 11.56 -1.52
N ASN A 207 2.49 11.19 -2.71
CA ASN A 207 3.86 11.47 -3.17
C ASN A 207 3.98 12.72 -4.06
N GLY A 208 2.93 13.54 -4.16
CA GLY A 208 2.90 14.74 -5.00
C GLY A 208 2.70 14.49 -6.50
N THR A 209 2.71 13.24 -6.97
CA THR A 209 2.48 12.93 -8.40
C THR A 209 0.99 12.88 -8.72
N PHE A 210 0.62 13.23 -9.96
CA PHE A 210 -0.78 13.28 -10.44
C PHE A 210 -1.26 11.98 -11.07
N LYS A 211 -0.39 10.97 -11.24
CA LYS A 211 -0.76 9.73 -11.92
C LYS A 211 -1.55 8.79 -11.01
N TRP A 212 -2.86 8.68 -11.22
CA TRP A 212 -3.72 7.77 -10.47
C TRP A 212 -3.87 6.41 -11.17
N TYR A 213 -3.96 5.35 -10.36
CA TYR A 213 -4.12 3.98 -10.83
C TYR A 213 -5.39 3.37 -10.26
N GLU A 214 -6.03 2.51 -11.04
CA GLU A 214 -7.22 1.74 -10.63
C GLU A 214 -6.98 0.98 -9.32
N SER A 215 -5.80 0.37 -9.16
CA SER A 215 -5.41 -0.39 -7.97
C SER A 215 -5.31 0.49 -6.72
N THR A 216 -4.94 1.76 -6.86
CA THR A 216 -4.91 2.72 -5.74
C THR A 216 -6.32 3.02 -5.27
N ILE A 217 -7.23 3.38 -6.19
CA ILE A 217 -8.63 3.66 -5.86
C ILE A 217 -9.29 2.45 -5.19
N ARG A 218 -9.07 1.25 -5.75
CA ARG A 218 -9.59 -0.01 -5.18
C ARG A 218 -9.11 -0.23 -3.74
N LYS A 219 -7.82 -0.01 -3.47
CA LYS A 219 -7.26 -0.13 -2.11
C LYS A 219 -7.84 0.91 -1.16
N MET A 220 -8.09 2.13 -1.63
CA MET A 220 -8.66 3.19 -0.79
C MET A 220 -10.10 2.90 -0.40
N LEU A 221 -10.93 2.45 -1.34
CA LEU A 221 -12.35 2.13 -1.09
C LEU A 221 -12.54 0.97 -0.10
N GLY A 222 -11.57 0.06 0.04
CA GLY A 222 -11.63 -1.07 0.98
C GLY A 222 -10.79 -0.90 2.24
N ASN A 223 -10.17 0.26 2.46
CA ASN A 223 -9.31 0.48 3.62
C ASN A 223 -10.14 0.94 4.82
N GLU A 224 -10.19 0.11 5.86
CA GLU A 224 -10.96 0.37 7.08
C GLU A 224 -10.54 1.65 7.81
N LYS A 225 -9.31 2.13 7.57
CA LYS A 225 -8.78 3.34 8.20
C LYS A 225 -9.56 4.60 7.84
N TYR A 226 -10.15 4.66 6.65
CA TYR A 226 -10.93 5.83 6.27
C TYR A 226 -12.22 5.99 7.07
N LYS A 227 -12.72 4.91 7.70
CA LYS A 227 -13.83 4.96 8.67
C LYS A 227 -13.41 5.03 10.13
N GLY A 228 -12.12 5.33 10.39
CA GLY A 228 -11.57 5.46 11.73
C GLY A 228 -11.06 4.16 12.37
N ASP A 229 -11.26 3.01 11.73
CA ASP A 229 -10.87 1.72 12.30
C ASP A 229 -9.46 1.30 11.92
N ALA A 230 -8.87 0.35 12.66
CA ALA A 230 -7.55 -0.17 12.35
C ALA A 230 -7.47 -1.69 12.53
N LEU A 231 -7.18 -2.40 11.44
CA LEU A 231 -6.73 -3.80 11.52
C LEU A 231 -5.21 -3.84 11.58
N LEU A 232 -4.69 -4.23 12.76
CA LEU A 232 -3.27 -4.30 13.09
C LEU A 232 -2.70 -5.68 12.76
N GLN A 233 -1.37 -5.75 12.64
CA GLN A 233 -0.62 -6.99 12.38
C GLN A 233 -1.05 -7.76 11.10
N LYS A 234 -1.40 -7.02 10.03
CA LYS A 234 -1.70 -7.60 8.69
C LYS A 234 -0.51 -8.37 8.08
N THR A 235 0.72 -8.11 8.53
CA THR A 235 1.94 -8.82 8.11
C THR A 235 2.84 -9.11 9.30
N TYR A 236 3.70 -10.11 9.16
CA TYR A 236 4.69 -10.48 10.17
C TYR A 236 6.03 -10.85 9.53
N THR A 237 7.11 -10.81 10.31
CA THR A 237 8.45 -11.23 9.89
C THR A 237 8.55 -12.75 9.99
N VAL A 238 8.82 -13.42 8.87
CA VAL A 238 8.96 -14.89 8.79
C VAL A 238 10.37 -15.33 9.13
N ASN A 239 11.37 -14.57 8.68
CA ASN A 239 12.77 -14.90 8.85
C ASN A 239 13.52 -13.65 9.32
N PHE A 240 14.15 -13.75 10.50
CA PHE A 240 14.85 -12.64 11.13
C PHE A 240 16.18 -12.29 10.45
N LEU A 241 16.82 -13.23 9.75
CA LEU A 241 18.06 -13.02 9.01
C LEU A 241 17.79 -12.26 7.71
N THR A 242 16.85 -12.74 6.91
CA THR A 242 16.51 -12.11 5.61
C THR A 242 15.54 -10.94 5.73
N LYS A 243 15.00 -10.69 6.93
CA LYS A 243 13.93 -9.71 7.20
C LYS A 243 12.70 -9.90 6.31
N LYS A 244 12.51 -11.11 5.75
CA LYS A 244 11.38 -11.44 4.87
C LYS A 244 10.08 -11.33 5.65
N ARG A 245 9.14 -10.56 5.11
CA ARG A 245 7.78 -10.40 5.64
C ARG A 245 6.77 -11.18 4.82
N ALA A 246 5.73 -11.69 5.45
CA ALA A 246 4.59 -12.32 4.81
C ALA A 246 3.27 -11.73 5.31
N GLU A 247 2.23 -11.91 4.51
CA GLU A 247 0.85 -11.65 4.94
C GLU A 247 0.50 -12.59 6.10
N ASN A 248 -0.17 -12.03 7.11
CA ASN A 248 -0.68 -12.79 8.23
C ASN A 248 -2.03 -13.41 7.85
N LYS A 249 -2.10 -14.73 7.75
CA LYS A 249 -3.31 -15.51 7.49
C LYS A 249 -3.79 -16.30 8.72
N GLY A 250 -3.29 -15.96 9.91
CA GLY A 250 -3.59 -16.64 11.17
C GLY A 250 -2.35 -17.16 11.91
N GLN A 251 -1.14 -16.97 11.37
CA GLN A 251 0.09 -17.40 12.03
C GLN A 251 0.38 -16.63 13.32
N VAL A 252 -0.13 -15.40 13.43
CA VAL A 252 -0.03 -14.57 14.64
C VAL A 252 -1.35 -13.81 14.84
N PRO A 253 -1.67 -13.37 16.07
CA PRO A 253 -2.88 -12.60 16.34
C PRO A 253 -3.00 -11.36 15.44
N LYS A 254 -4.24 -11.03 15.09
CA LYS A 254 -4.61 -9.74 14.49
C LYS A 254 -5.52 -9.02 15.48
N TYR A 255 -5.35 -7.71 15.57
CA TYR A 255 -6.14 -6.87 16.46
C TYR A 255 -6.94 -5.91 15.61
N TYR A 256 -8.26 -5.94 15.76
CA TYR A 256 -9.17 -4.99 15.12
C TYR A 256 -9.58 -3.96 16.17
N VAL A 257 -9.29 -2.69 15.90
CA VAL A 257 -9.58 -1.59 16.81
C VAL A 257 -10.60 -0.68 16.14
N GLU A 258 -11.78 -0.59 16.72
CA GLU A 258 -12.82 0.35 16.30
C GLU A 258 -12.49 1.76 16.79
N GLU A 259 -12.87 2.77 16.01
CA GLU A 259 -12.72 4.19 16.40
C GLU A 259 -11.30 4.58 16.83
N ASN A 260 -10.30 3.93 16.21
CA ASN A 260 -8.90 4.11 16.52
C ASN A 260 -8.38 5.54 16.28
N HIS A 261 -8.96 6.23 15.31
CA HIS A 261 -8.62 7.61 14.93
C HIS A 261 -9.82 8.29 14.26
N PRO A 262 -9.80 9.63 14.10
CA PRO A 262 -10.90 10.35 13.46
C PRO A 262 -11.21 9.83 12.05
N ALA A 263 -12.49 9.57 11.78
CA ALA A 263 -12.95 9.05 10.50
C ALA A 263 -13.04 10.18 9.45
N ILE A 264 -12.56 9.91 8.22
CA ILE A 264 -12.79 10.81 7.07
C ILE A 264 -14.15 10.52 6.42
N ILE A 265 -14.53 9.23 6.40
CA ILE A 265 -15.77 8.70 5.86
C ILE A 265 -16.57 8.12 7.01
N ASP A 266 -17.85 8.44 7.11
CA ASP A 266 -18.71 7.83 8.12
C ASP A 266 -18.87 6.32 7.88
N LYS A 267 -19.19 5.58 8.96
CA LYS A 267 -19.30 4.13 8.93
C LYS A 267 -20.34 3.65 7.91
N GLU A 268 -21.46 4.36 7.80
CA GLU A 268 -22.57 4.01 6.89
C GLU A 268 -22.16 4.14 5.42
N MET A 269 -21.50 5.24 5.04
CA MET A 269 -20.98 5.43 3.68
C MET A 269 -19.92 4.38 3.34
N TRP A 270 -19.03 4.03 4.28
CA TRP A 270 -18.03 2.99 4.06
C TRP A 270 -18.66 1.61 3.85
N GLU A 271 -19.68 1.27 4.64
CA GLU A 271 -20.46 0.04 4.50
C GLU A 271 -21.22 0.00 3.16
N ALA A 272 -21.85 1.10 2.77
CA ALA A 272 -22.50 1.23 1.46
C ALA A 272 -21.50 1.00 0.31
N VAL A 273 -20.26 1.48 0.43
CA VAL A 273 -19.20 1.21 -0.56
C VAL A 273 -18.84 -0.28 -0.62
N GLN A 274 -18.72 -0.98 0.51
CA GLN A 274 -18.41 -2.42 0.50
C GLN A 274 -19.54 -3.21 -0.17
N LEU A 275 -20.80 -2.91 0.17
CA LEU A 275 -21.97 -3.53 -0.44
C LEU A 275 -22.04 -3.23 -1.95
N GLU A 276 -21.67 -2.03 -2.38
CA GLU A 276 -21.62 -1.67 -3.80
C GLU A 276 -20.49 -2.41 -4.54
N ILE A 277 -19.34 -2.64 -3.89
CA ILE A 277 -18.26 -3.48 -4.44
C ILE A 277 -18.75 -4.92 -4.64
N GLU A 278 -19.44 -5.49 -3.66
CA GLU A 278 -20.01 -6.84 -3.73
C GLU A 278 -21.08 -6.95 -4.81
N ARG A 279 -22.02 -6.00 -4.86
CA ARG A 279 -23.05 -5.93 -5.91
C ARG A 279 -22.42 -5.91 -7.30
N ARG A 280 -21.42 -5.05 -7.53
CA ARG A 280 -20.71 -4.95 -8.82
C ARG A 280 -19.99 -6.26 -9.17
N ARG A 281 -19.40 -6.94 -8.19
CA ARG A 281 -18.76 -8.24 -8.38
C ARG A 281 -19.77 -9.30 -8.79
N ALA A 282 -20.87 -9.44 -8.04
CA ALA A 282 -21.94 -10.38 -8.33
C ALA A 282 -22.57 -10.13 -9.71
N PHE A 283 -22.76 -8.86 -10.08
CA PHE A 283 -23.24 -8.48 -11.42
C PHE A 283 -22.25 -8.92 -12.51
N ALA A 284 -20.96 -8.68 -12.32
CA ALA A 284 -19.93 -9.07 -13.28
C ALA A 284 -19.84 -10.59 -13.45
N GLU A 285 -19.96 -11.36 -12.36
CA GLU A 285 -19.98 -12.82 -12.38
C GLU A 285 -21.24 -13.35 -13.09
N LYS A 286 -22.43 -12.85 -12.73
CA LYS A 286 -23.72 -13.24 -13.33
C LYS A 286 -23.71 -13.12 -14.86
N TYR A 287 -23.12 -12.06 -15.39
CA TYR A 287 -23.09 -11.78 -16.83
C TYR A 287 -21.74 -12.08 -17.51
N ASN A 288 -20.83 -12.78 -16.81
CA ASN A 288 -19.50 -13.15 -17.32
C ASN A 288 -18.71 -11.97 -17.92
N LEU A 289 -18.75 -10.82 -17.24
CA LEU A 289 -18.09 -9.60 -17.67
C LEU A 289 -16.60 -9.64 -17.28
N LYS A 290 -15.71 -9.61 -18.26
CA LYS A 290 -14.26 -9.50 -18.02
C LYS A 290 -13.86 -8.15 -17.41
N LYS A 291 -14.66 -7.11 -17.65
CA LYS A 291 -14.43 -5.73 -17.25
C LYS A 291 -15.78 -5.05 -16.97
N SER A 292 -15.98 -4.53 -15.76
CA SER A 292 -17.23 -3.86 -15.34
C SER A 292 -17.02 -2.35 -15.14
N ASN A 293 -18.04 -1.54 -15.42
CA ASN A 293 -18.07 -0.09 -15.15
C ASN A 293 -16.93 0.72 -15.80
N TYR A 294 -16.58 0.41 -17.05
CA TYR A 294 -15.65 1.21 -17.87
C TYR A 294 -16.39 2.20 -18.78
N ALA A 295 -17.56 2.67 -18.33
CA ALA A 295 -18.32 3.66 -19.06
C ALA A 295 -17.50 4.95 -19.18
N THR A 296 -17.47 5.51 -20.38
CA THR A 296 -16.86 6.81 -20.68
C THR A 296 -17.90 7.67 -21.38
N THR A 297 -17.65 8.98 -21.49
CA THR A 297 -18.50 9.89 -22.26
C THR A 297 -18.72 9.40 -23.70
N ASP A 298 -17.69 8.80 -24.31
CA ASP A 298 -17.77 8.24 -25.67
C ASP A 298 -18.45 6.86 -25.74
N ASN A 299 -18.61 6.17 -24.61
CA ASN A 299 -19.19 4.83 -24.52
C ASN A 299 -19.96 4.65 -23.20
N PRO A 300 -21.09 5.36 -23.01
CA PRO A 300 -21.77 5.46 -21.72
C PRO A 300 -22.43 4.16 -21.28
N PHE A 301 -22.80 3.30 -22.24
CA PHE A 301 -23.49 2.03 -21.96
C PHE A 301 -22.54 0.82 -21.79
N ALA A 302 -21.23 1.06 -21.67
CA ALA A 302 -20.24 -0.01 -21.56
C ALA A 302 -20.56 -0.97 -20.41
N ALA A 303 -20.70 -2.26 -20.73
CA ALA A 303 -21.04 -3.33 -19.78
C ALA A 303 -22.40 -3.16 -19.06
N LYS A 304 -23.31 -2.34 -19.60
CA LYS A 304 -24.66 -2.09 -19.06
C LYS A 304 -25.77 -2.70 -19.90
N ILE A 305 -25.50 -3.03 -21.16
CA ILE A 305 -26.51 -3.58 -22.07
C ILE A 305 -26.45 -5.11 -22.08
N ILE A 306 -27.56 -5.75 -21.73
CA ILE A 306 -27.70 -7.20 -21.57
C ILE A 306 -28.66 -7.76 -22.63
N CYS A 307 -28.35 -8.94 -23.15
CA CYS A 307 -29.21 -9.66 -24.08
C CYS A 307 -30.34 -10.36 -23.33
N GLY A 308 -31.59 -9.99 -23.62
CA GLY A 308 -32.77 -10.65 -23.07
C GLY A 308 -32.92 -12.11 -23.49
N LYS A 309 -32.36 -12.51 -24.65
CA LYS A 309 -32.45 -13.90 -25.15
C LYS A 309 -31.45 -14.88 -24.52
N CYS A 310 -30.18 -14.50 -24.44
CA CYS A 310 -29.11 -15.42 -24.01
C CYS A 310 -28.34 -14.98 -22.76
N GLY A 311 -28.77 -13.88 -22.12
CA GLY A 311 -28.14 -13.33 -20.92
C GLY A 311 -26.74 -12.73 -21.14
N SER A 312 -26.15 -12.84 -22.33
CA SER A 312 -24.82 -12.28 -22.62
C SER A 312 -24.88 -10.76 -22.82
N TYR A 313 -23.79 -10.06 -22.55
CA TYR A 313 -23.73 -8.60 -22.77
C TYR A 313 -23.70 -8.22 -24.26
N PHE A 314 -24.21 -7.03 -24.59
CA PHE A 314 -24.04 -6.42 -25.91
C PHE A 314 -22.71 -5.67 -25.98
N GLY A 315 -21.99 -5.86 -27.08
CA GLY A 315 -20.78 -5.11 -27.41
C GLY A 315 -21.08 -3.99 -28.40
N ARG A 316 -20.51 -2.81 -28.15
CA ARG A 316 -20.57 -1.67 -29.08
C ARG A 316 -19.72 -1.93 -30.32
N LYS A 317 -20.28 -1.67 -31.50
CA LYS A 317 -19.60 -1.72 -32.80
C LYS A 317 -19.83 -0.41 -33.54
N THR A 318 -18.87 -0.07 -34.41
CA THR A 318 -19.03 1.04 -35.35
C THR A 318 -19.26 0.43 -36.72
N TRP A 319 -20.42 0.67 -37.31
CA TRP A 319 -20.69 0.29 -38.69
C TRP A 319 -20.31 1.47 -39.58
N ARG A 320 -19.56 1.16 -40.64
CA ARG A 320 -19.36 2.10 -41.74
C ARG A 320 -20.59 2.03 -42.62
N SER A 321 -21.04 3.19 -43.02
CA SER A 321 -21.64 3.36 -44.32
C SER A 321 -20.60 4.18 -45.13
N THR A 322 -20.67 4.15 -46.46
CA THR A 322 -19.70 4.66 -47.46
C THR A 322 -19.14 6.09 -47.23
N LYS A 323 -18.27 6.60 -48.13
CA LYS A 323 -17.74 8.00 -48.07
C LYS A 323 -18.83 9.07 -47.87
N GLU A 324 -20.07 8.76 -48.24
CA GLU A 324 -21.23 9.65 -48.23
C GLU A 324 -22.12 9.52 -46.98
N THR A 325 -21.87 8.56 -46.09
CA THR A 325 -22.79 8.27 -44.97
C THR A 325 -22.08 8.21 -43.62
N PRO A 326 -22.68 8.78 -42.56
CA PRO A 326 -22.03 8.93 -41.26
C PRO A 326 -21.80 7.58 -40.57
N ARG A 327 -20.74 7.52 -39.75
CA ARG A 327 -20.46 6.35 -38.90
C ARG A 327 -21.57 6.16 -37.89
N VAL A 328 -22.21 4.99 -37.89
CA VAL A 328 -23.29 4.66 -36.96
C VAL A 328 -22.79 3.73 -35.86
N LYS A 329 -23.19 4.02 -34.62
CA LYS A 329 -22.89 3.20 -33.44
C LYS A 329 -24.06 2.26 -33.18
N VAL A 330 -23.74 0.96 -33.17
CA VAL A 330 -24.71 -0.10 -32.91
C VAL A 330 -24.21 -1.02 -31.81
N TRP A 331 -25.13 -1.64 -31.10
CA TRP A 331 -24.86 -2.59 -30.05
C TRP A 331 -25.34 -3.97 -30.51
N ILE A 332 -24.47 -4.98 -30.38
CA ILE A 332 -24.72 -6.34 -30.86
C ILE A 332 -24.42 -7.31 -29.72
N CYS A 333 -25.30 -8.29 -29.50
CA CYS A 333 -25.05 -9.37 -28.54
C CYS A 333 -23.68 -10.03 -28.79
N SER A 334 -22.83 -10.10 -27.76
CA SER A 334 -21.47 -10.62 -27.88
C SER A 334 -21.42 -12.12 -28.20
N SER A 335 -22.49 -12.85 -27.88
CA SER A 335 -22.63 -14.28 -28.21
C SER A 335 -23.08 -14.52 -29.65
N ARG A 336 -23.54 -13.48 -30.37
CA ARG A 336 -24.04 -13.62 -31.74
C ARG A 336 -23.01 -14.17 -32.72
N TYR A 337 -21.76 -13.70 -32.65
CA TYR A 337 -20.67 -14.15 -33.50
C TYR A 337 -19.43 -14.53 -32.69
N ARG A 338 -19.65 -15.15 -31.52
CA ARG A 338 -18.56 -15.60 -30.64
C ARG A 338 -17.64 -16.60 -31.33
N ILE A 339 -18.19 -17.45 -32.20
CA ILE A 339 -17.46 -18.37 -33.08
C ILE A 339 -17.61 -17.84 -34.51
N LYS A 340 -16.49 -17.65 -35.21
CA LYS A 340 -16.48 -17.16 -36.59
C LYS A 340 -17.32 -18.11 -37.47
N GLY A 341 -18.26 -17.54 -38.23
CA GLY A 341 -19.13 -18.31 -39.12
C GLY A 341 -20.33 -19.00 -38.46
N LYS A 342 -20.47 -18.98 -37.12
CA LYS A 342 -21.63 -19.55 -36.41
C LYS A 342 -22.42 -18.47 -35.69
N LYS A 343 -23.73 -18.41 -35.96
CA LYS A 343 -24.66 -17.49 -35.30
C LYS A 343 -25.10 -18.10 -33.96
N GLY A 344 -24.49 -17.66 -32.86
CA GLY A 344 -24.75 -18.20 -31.51
C GLY A 344 -25.93 -17.55 -30.77
N CYS A 345 -26.39 -16.38 -31.23
CA CYS A 345 -27.59 -15.72 -30.71
C CYS A 345 -28.25 -14.96 -31.85
N ASP A 346 -29.58 -14.99 -31.91
CA ASP A 346 -30.39 -14.38 -32.94
C ASP A 346 -30.93 -12.99 -32.59
N ASN A 347 -30.67 -12.52 -31.37
CA ASN A 347 -31.07 -11.18 -30.94
C ASN A 347 -30.55 -10.10 -31.92
N LYS A 348 -31.42 -9.15 -32.26
CA LYS A 348 -31.12 -8.09 -33.22
C LYS A 348 -30.14 -7.08 -32.63
N HIS A 349 -29.50 -6.33 -33.52
CA HIS A 349 -28.69 -5.21 -33.10
C HIS A 349 -29.63 -4.07 -32.67
N ILE A 350 -29.13 -3.17 -31.84
CA ILE A 350 -29.85 -1.95 -31.45
C ILE A 350 -28.98 -0.73 -31.72
N TYR A 351 -29.59 0.34 -32.23
CA TYR A 351 -28.89 1.60 -32.45
C TYR A 351 -28.66 2.32 -31.12
N GLU A 352 -27.50 2.93 -30.96
CA GLU A 352 -27.14 3.65 -29.73
C GLU A 352 -28.12 4.78 -29.39
N LYS A 353 -28.69 5.45 -30.41
CA LYS A 353 -29.72 6.48 -30.22
C LYS A 353 -30.98 5.96 -29.51
N VAL A 354 -31.34 4.70 -29.73
CA VAL A 354 -32.53 4.09 -29.11
C VAL A 354 -32.27 3.85 -27.64
N LEU A 355 -31.05 3.48 -27.25
CA LEU A 355 -30.66 3.35 -25.84
C LEU A 355 -30.69 4.72 -25.13
N TYR A 356 -30.24 5.79 -25.80
CA TYR A 356 -30.38 7.15 -25.26
C TYR A 356 -31.84 7.51 -25.02
N GLN A 357 -32.71 7.28 -26.02
CA GLN A 357 -34.13 7.59 -25.91
C GLN A 357 -34.82 6.75 -24.83
N ALA A 358 -34.47 5.48 -24.71
CA ALA A 358 -35.02 4.60 -23.68
C ALA A 358 -34.74 5.14 -22.27
N PHE A 359 -33.51 5.58 -22.00
CA PHE A 359 -33.19 6.20 -20.71
C PHE A 359 -33.97 7.50 -20.48
N ILE A 360 -34.07 8.36 -21.50
CA ILE A 360 -34.81 9.63 -21.42
C ILE A 360 -36.27 9.36 -21.06
N ASN A 361 -36.91 8.43 -21.77
CA ASN A 361 -38.29 8.04 -21.53
C ASN A 361 -38.46 7.50 -20.10
N THR A 362 -37.61 6.56 -19.69
CA THR A 362 -37.64 6.01 -18.32
C THR A 362 -37.51 7.10 -17.26
N PHE A 363 -36.56 8.03 -17.40
CA PHE A 363 -36.37 9.10 -16.43
C PHE A 363 -37.56 10.07 -16.39
N ASN A 364 -38.13 10.42 -17.54
CA ASN A 364 -39.30 11.29 -17.61
C ASN A 364 -40.54 10.62 -17.00
N THR A 365 -40.74 9.32 -17.22
CA THR A 365 -41.78 8.53 -16.55
C THR A 365 -41.59 8.50 -15.03
N MET A 366 -40.34 8.45 -14.54
CA MET A 366 -40.09 8.56 -13.10
C MET A 366 -40.50 9.93 -12.54
N ILE A 367 -40.31 11.00 -13.30
CA ILE A 367 -40.73 12.36 -12.91
C ILE A 367 -42.24 12.51 -12.94
N GLU A 368 -42.92 11.97 -13.95
CA GLU A 368 -44.38 11.96 -14.04
C GLU A 368 -45.01 11.22 -12.86
N ASN A 369 -44.34 10.18 -12.35
CA ASN A 369 -44.77 9.38 -11.21
C ASN A 369 -43.99 9.70 -9.92
N ARG A 370 -43.56 10.96 -9.75
CA ARG A 370 -42.67 11.39 -8.65
C ARG A 370 -43.15 10.93 -7.28
N ASP A 371 -44.43 11.09 -6.97
CA ASP A 371 -44.96 10.79 -5.64
C ASP A 371 -44.82 9.32 -5.26
N TYR A 372 -45.06 8.41 -6.22
CA TYR A 372 -44.87 6.98 -6.05
C TYR A 372 -43.41 6.65 -5.70
N PHE A 373 -42.46 7.17 -6.48
CA PHE A 373 -41.02 6.93 -6.25
C PHE A 373 -40.55 7.54 -4.93
N MET A 374 -41.02 8.74 -4.58
CA MET A 374 -40.69 9.40 -3.31
C MET A 374 -41.19 8.60 -2.11
N GLN A 375 -42.40 8.04 -2.17
CA GLN A 375 -42.92 7.17 -1.12
C GLN A 375 -42.10 5.88 -1.01
N LYS A 376 -41.82 5.23 -2.14
CA LYS A 376 -40.98 4.03 -2.19
C LYS A 376 -39.60 4.25 -1.57
N TRP A 377 -38.94 5.37 -1.87
CA TRP A 377 -37.60 5.63 -1.33
C TRP A 377 -37.62 6.08 0.12
N LYS A 378 -38.68 6.75 0.60
CA LYS A 378 -38.88 7.02 2.03
C LYS A 378 -38.99 5.72 2.84
N GLU A 379 -39.61 4.68 2.30
CA GLU A 379 -39.59 3.33 2.89
C GLU A 379 -38.17 2.74 2.88
N HIS A 380 -37.46 2.83 1.76
CA HIS A 380 -36.09 2.31 1.63
C HIS A 380 -35.09 2.96 2.60
N LEU A 381 -35.31 4.22 3.02
CA LEU A 381 -34.49 4.87 4.06
C LEU A 381 -34.54 4.14 5.41
N LYS A 382 -35.55 3.32 5.67
CA LYS A 382 -35.67 2.50 6.88
C LYS A 382 -35.02 1.11 6.75
N SER A 383 -34.45 0.78 5.59
CA SER A 383 -33.84 -0.53 5.34
C SER A 383 -32.66 -0.80 6.27
N GLY A 384 -32.44 -2.06 6.67
CA GLY A 384 -31.22 -2.48 7.37
C GLY A 384 -29.96 -2.43 6.50
N ASN A 385 -30.09 -2.31 5.18
CA ASN A 385 -28.97 -2.30 4.23
C ASN A 385 -28.47 -0.87 3.94
N ALA A 386 -27.20 -0.57 4.26
CA ALA A 386 -26.61 0.75 4.10
C ALA A 386 -26.60 1.26 2.64
N LEU A 387 -26.39 0.37 1.67
CA LEU A 387 -26.43 0.75 0.25
C LEU A 387 -27.84 1.13 -0.20
N VAL A 388 -28.86 0.40 0.26
CA VAL A 388 -30.27 0.72 -0.04
C VAL A 388 -30.64 2.09 0.52
N ARG A 389 -30.29 2.37 1.78
CA ARG A 389 -30.52 3.69 2.40
C ARG A 389 -29.79 4.80 1.66
N TYR A 390 -28.50 4.61 1.34
CA TYR A 390 -27.71 5.58 0.59
C TYR A 390 -28.34 5.89 -0.78
N LYS A 391 -28.73 4.84 -1.53
CA LYS A 391 -29.34 4.98 -2.86
C LYS A 391 -30.69 5.65 -2.79
N ALA A 392 -31.52 5.33 -1.80
CA ALA A 392 -32.79 6.00 -1.58
C ALA A 392 -32.61 7.50 -1.33
N GLY A 393 -31.69 7.89 -0.44
CA GLY A 393 -31.38 9.29 -0.18
C GLY A 393 -30.82 10.01 -1.42
N GLN A 394 -29.99 9.34 -2.21
CA GLN A 394 -29.49 9.87 -3.49
C GLN A 394 -30.63 10.08 -4.50
N PHE A 395 -31.55 9.12 -4.61
CA PHE A 395 -32.64 9.15 -5.59
C PHE A 395 -33.68 10.22 -5.26
N ILE A 396 -34.02 10.36 -3.97
CA ILE A 396 -34.86 11.47 -3.47
C ILE A 396 -34.27 12.81 -3.87
N LYS A 397 -32.98 13.06 -3.56
CA LYS A 397 -32.29 14.31 -3.91
C LYS A 397 -32.26 14.59 -5.41
N ILE A 398 -32.19 13.55 -6.24
CA ILE A 398 -32.20 13.70 -7.69
C ILE A 398 -33.58 14.11 -8.17
N ILE A 399 -34.64 13.43 -7.72
CA ILE A 399 -35.99 13.58 -8.29
C ILE A 399 -36.78 14.76 -7.72
N GLU A 400 -36.54 15.15 -6.46
CA GLU A 400 -37.33 16.14 -5.73
C GLU A 400 -37.55 17.44 -6.52
N TYR A 401 -36.52 17.92 -7.22
CA TYR A 401 -36.57 19.13 -8.05
C TYR A 401 -36.20 18.88 -9.52
N ALA A 402 -36.16 17.62 -9.97
CA ALA A 402 -35.82 17.33 -11.36
C ALA A 402 -36.98 17.65 -12.32
N GLU A 403 -36.62 18.18 -13.48
CA GLU A 403 -37.52 18.38 -14.62
C GLU A 403 -37.27 17.31 -15.70
N PRO A 404 -38.27 17.03 -16.56
CA PRO A 404 -38.10 16.13 -17.68
C PRO A 404 -36.91 16.52 -18.56
N ILE A 405 -36.10 15.55 -18.94
CA ILE A 405 -34.91 15.76 -19.76
C ILE A 405 -35.23 15.52 -21.24
N LYS A 406 -34.57 16.30 -22.11
CA LYS A 406 -34.64 16.15 -23.58
C LYS A 406 -33.38 15.52 -24.19
N LYS A 407 -32.30 15.42 -23.40
CA LYS A 407 -31.01 14.88 -23.83
C LYS A 407 -30.49 13.91 -22.78
N PHE A 408 -29.74 12.91 -23.24
CA PHE A 408 -29.14 11.92 -22.38
C PHE A 408 -28.08 12.56 -21.47
N ASP A 409 -28.18 12.30 -20.17
CA ASP A 409 -27.17 12.66 -19.17
C ASP A 409 -26.48 11.39 -18.65
N MET A 410 -25.19 11.27 -18.92
CA MET A 410 -24.38 10.13 -18.49
C MET A 410 -24.24 10.04 -16.97
N ASN A 411 -24.11 11.16 -16.27
CA ASN A 411 -23.97 11.15 -14.82
C ASN A 411 -25.26 10.65 -14.18
N LEU A 412 -26.40 11.12 -14.67
CA LEU A 412 -27.71 10.67 -14.22
C LEU A 412 -27.93 9.18 -14.52
N PHE A 413 -27.58 8.74 -15.73
CA PHE A 413 -27.64 7.32 -16.11
C PHE A 413 -26.81 6.44 -15.17
N CYS A 414 -25.57 6.82 -14.87
CA CYS A 414 -24.70 6.07 -13.94
C CYS A 414 -25.26 6.03 -12.52
N LYS A 415 -25.90 7.12 -12.08
CA LYS A 415 -26.47 7.23 -10.73
C LYS A 415 -27.69 6.34 -10.56
N ILE A 416 -28.55 6.21 -11.57
CA ILE A 416 -29.88 5.59 -11.43
C ILE A 416 -29.93 4.19 -12.06
N THR A 417 -29.25 3.95 -13.18
CA THR A 417 -29.47 2.74 -14.00
C THR A 417 -28.52 1.61 -13.64
N GLU A 418 -29.06 0.43 -13.36
CA GLU A 418 -28.28 -0.79 -13.20
C GLU A 418 -27.86 -1.36 -14.55
N LYS A 419 -28.83 -1.62 -15.43
CA LYS A 419 -28.64 -2.22 -16.76
C LYS A 419 -29.81 -1.89 -17.68
N MET A 420 -29.64 -2.16 -18.96
CA MET A 420 -30.73 -2.21 -19.94
C MET A 420 -30.72 -3.59 -20.60
N THR A 421 -31.87 -4.26 -20.63
CA THR A 421 -32.03 -5.59 -21.20
C THR A 421 -32.78 -5.47 -22.52
N VAL A 422 -32.18 -5.93 -23.62
CA VAL A 422 -32.74 -5.75 -24.98
C VAL A 422 -33.31 -7.06 -25.49
N PHE A 423 -34.57 -7.05 -25.93
CA PHE A 423 -35.28 -8.18 -26.53
C PHE A 423 -35.61 -7.88 -27.99
N GLU A 424 -35.07 -8.71 -28.90
CA GLU A 424 -35.32 -8.67 -30.34
C GLU A 424 -35.12 -7.33 -31.06
N GLY A 425 -34.53 -6.33 -30.40
CA GLY A 425 -34.47 -4.96 -30.90
C GLY A 425 -35.83 -4.27 -30.97
N LYS A 426 -36.83 -4.78 -30.25
CA LYS A 426 -38.21 -4.22 -30.17
C LYS A 426 -38.58 -3.74 -28.78
N GLU A 427 -37.95 -4.29 -27.75
CA GLU A 427 -38.29 -4.00 -26.36
C GLU A 427 -37.00 -3.84 -25.54
N ILE A 428 -37.00 -2.87 -24.64
CA ILE A 428 -35.92 -2.60 -23.70
C ILE A 428 -36.49 -2.53 -22.30
N ILE A 429 -36.00 -3.39 -21.41
CA ILE A 429 -36.26 -3.27 -19.97
C ILE A 429 -35.10 -2.50 -19.34
N VAL A 430 -35.40 -1.30 -18.82
CA VAL A 430 -34.45 -0.49 -18.06
C VAL A 430 -34.57 -0.85 -16.58
N SER A 431 -33.56 -1.54 -16.05
CA SER A 431 -33.51 -1.91 -14.63
C SER A 431 -32.73 -0.84 -13.85
N LEU A 432 -33.37 -0.25 -12.84
CA LEU A 432 -32.80 0.78 -11.98
C LEU A 432 -32.10 0.17 -10.75
N LEU A 433 -31.22 0.93 -10.10
CA LEU A 433 -30.48 0.46 -8.91
C LEU A 433 -31.35 0.28 -7.67
N ASP A 434 -32.60 0.76 -7.68
CA ASP A 434 -33.58 0.53 -6.61
C ASP A 434 -34.46 -0.71 -6.88
N GLY A 435 -34.11 -1.50 -7.90
CA GLY A 435 -34.83 -2.72 -8.30
C GLY A 435 -36.05 -2.49 -9.19
N THR A 436 -36.40 -1.24 -9.54
CA THR A 436 -37.50 -0.99 -10.49
C THR A 436 -37.10 -1.42 -11.89
N GLU A 437 -38.02 -2.04 -12.62
CA GLU A 437 -37.86 -2.31 -14.05
C GLU A 437 -38.91 -1.52 -14.83
N VAL A 438 -38.47 -0.80 -15.86
CA VAL A 438 -39.33 -0.01 -16.73
C VAL A 438 -39.22 -0.56 -18.15
N GLU A 439 -40.34 -1.03 -18.69
CA GLU A 439 -40.45 -1.51 -20.06
C GLU A 439 -40.58 -0.34 -21.03
N VAL A 440 -39.76 -0.33 -22.08
CA VAL A 440 -39.78 0.65 -23.15
C VAL A 440 -39.93 -0.08 -24.48
N VAL A 441 -41.09 0.09 -25.12
CA VAL A 441 -41.37 -0.44 -26.46
C VAL A 441 -40.72 0.47 -27.50
N ILE A 442 -40.02 -0.13 -28.46
CA ILE A 442 -39.39 0.55 -29.59
C ILE A 442 -40.39 0.51 -30.76
N GLU A 443 -40.95 1.67 -31.11
CA GLU A 443 -41.79 1.86 -32.29
C GLU A 443 -40.99 1.89 -33.61
#